data_AF-A0A382FKI6-F1
#
_entry.id   AF-A0A382FKI6-F1
#
_cell.length_a   1.000
_cell.length_b   1.000
_cell.length_c   1.000
_cell.angle_alpha   90.00
_cell.angle_beta   90.00
_cell.angle_gamma   90.00
#
_symmetry.space_group_name_H-M   'P 1'
#
loop_
_entity.id
_entity.type
_entity.pdbx_description
1 polymer ?
#
loop_
_entity_poly.entity_id
_entity_poly.type
_entity_poly.pdbx_seq_one_letter_code
_entity_poly.pdbx_strand_id
1 'polypeptide(L)'
;MKEMDVRTEQFDTLYSGNKNGSVQQWTISVSGATITKVYGHVKGALQTTTDVIRKGKNLGRSNATTPETQARAEAKSQWEKKLKSGYVRVLSDARSGAVDTQFIEGGAEVMLAQKFSQHGSKITYPAFVQPKLDGVRCVAILEAGRCTLWTRTRKPITGVPHIARAIEQQFSGRRWPGRASWSRLVLDGELYQHDYKDKFEQIVSYVRQRDPKLGHEVVEYHVYDVIEEGDMFAARTWTVEELNLRAPLVTVVTTEVGSLDEVLAVDTEHRRAGYEGTIVREATAMYEPGRSMGLQKIKQFDDAEFEVTGVQAGRGRM
;
A
#
# COMPACT_ATOMS: atom_id res chain seq x y z
N MET A 1 -18.87 47.91 -13.81
CA MET A 1 -18.02 46.91 -13.13
C MET A 1 -17.84 45.75 -14.08
N LYS A 2 -16.64 45.53 -14.63
CA LYS A 2 -16.35 44.31 -15.39
C LYS A 2 -16.28 43.16 -14.39
N GLU A 3 -17.08 42.11 -14.60
CA GLU A 3 -16.88 40.82 -13.94
C GLU A 3 -15.41 40.45 -14.08
N MET A 4 -14.68 40.40 -12.97
CA MET A 4 -13.35 39.82 -12.95
C MET A 4 -13.54 38.31 -13.17
N ASP A 5 -13.37 37.89 -14.41
CA ASP A 5 -13.38 36.48 -14.80
C ASP A 5 -12.38 35.72 -13.92
N VAL A 6 -12.88 34.94 -12.96
CA VAL A 6 -12.04 34.20 -12.03
C VAL A 6 -11.38 33.09 -12.82
N ARG A 7 -10.13 33.34 -13.23
CA ARG A 7 -9.33 32.39 -14.03
C ARG A 7 -9.36 31.01 -13.36
N THR A 8 -9.92 30.05 -14.08
CA THR A 8 -9.91 28.66 -13.69
C THR A 8 -8.60 28.03 -14.14
N GLU A 9 -7.84 27.46 -13.22
CA GLU A 9 -6.69 26.63 -13.52
C GLU A 9 -7.11 25.16 -13.52
N GLN A 10 -6.85 24.45 -14.61
CA GLN A 10 -7.12 23.01 -14.72
C GLN A 10 -5.81 22.25 -14.86
N PHE A 11 -5.67 21.17 -14.09
CA PHE A 11 -4.57 20.22 -14.25
C PHE A 11 -4.91 19.20 -15.35
N ASP A 12 -3.89 18.61 -15.97
CA ASP A 12 -4.08 17.59 -17.01
C ASP A 12 -5.03 16.48 -16.52
N THR A 13 -5.98 16.09 -17.37
CA THR A 13 -6.84 14.94 -17.11
C THR A 13 -5.99 13.68 -17.02
N LEU A 14 -6.26 12.88 -15.99
CA LEU A 14 -5.55 11.64 -15.70
C LEU A 14 -6.43 10.43 -16.00
N TYR A 15 -5.81 9.33 -16.43
CA TYR A 15 -6.48 8.11 -16.87
C TYR A 15 -5.95 6.87 -16.14
N SER A 16 -6.79 5.86 -15.96
CA SER A 16 -6.38 4.56 -15.39
C SER A 16 -7.24 3.43 -15.96
N GLY A 17 -6.60 2.37 -16.44
CA GLY A 17 -7.27 1.19 -16.97
C GLY A 17 -7.82 0.29 -15.85
N ASN A 18 -9.01 -0.27 -16.09
CA ASN A 18 -9.61 -1.27 -15.22
C ASN A 18 -9.38 -2.68 -15.78
N LYS A 19 -9.46 -3.72 -14.93
CA LYS A 19 -9.35 -5.14 -15.34
C LYS A 19 -10.32 -5.55 -16.45
N ASN A 20 -11.50 -4.91 -16.53
CA ASN A 20 -12.51 -5.16 -17.55
C ASN A 20 -12.27 -4.41 -18.89
N GLY A 21 -11.12 -3.75 -19.06
CA GLY A 21 -10.76 -3.00 -20.28
C GLY A 21 -11.37 -1.60 -20.39
N SER A 22 -12.28 -1.22 -19.49
CA SER A 22 -12.77 0.16 -19.38
C SER A 22 -11.67 1.08 -18.84
N VAL A 23 -11.76 2.37 -19.12
CA VAL A 23 -10.78 3.37 -18.66
C VAL A 23 -11.50 4.42 -17.84
N GLN A 24 -10.95 4.72 -16.66
CA GLN A 24 -11.37 5.83 -15.83
C GLN A 24 -10.68 7.12 -16.27
N GLN A 25 -11.37 8.24 -16.16
CA GLN A 25 -10.80 9.58 -16.25
C GLN A 25 -11.04 10.37 -14.97
N TRP A 26 -10.10 11.25 -14.64
CA TRP A 26 -10.15 12.10 -13.47
C TRP A 26 -9.48 13.45 -13.77
N THR A 27 -10.21 14.53 -13.55
CA THR A 27 -9.74 15.91 -13.76
C THR A 27 -9.94 16.70 -12.49
N ILE A 28 -9.01 17.60 -12.18
CA ILE A 28 -9.12 18.54 -11.08
C ILE A 28 -8.81 19.96 -11.56
N SER A 29 -9.61 20.91 -11.12
CA SER A 29 -9.45 22.33 -11.44
C SER A 29 -9.68 23.18 -10.20
N VAL A 30 -9.21 24.42 -10.24
CA VAL A 30 -9.33 25.41 -9.19
C VAL A 30 -9.81 26.72 -9.77
N SER A 31 -10.87 27.28 -9.18
CA SER A 31 -11.36 28.63 -9.46
C SER A 31 -11.51 29.38 -8.13
N GLY A 32 -10.71 30.43 -7.95
CA GLY A 32 -10.60 31.11 -6.65
C GLY A 32 -10.17 30.15 -5.54
N ALA A 33 -10.99 30.03 -4.50
CA ALA A 33 -10.78 29.11 -3.38
C ALA A 33 -11.51 27.76 -3.53
N THR A 34 -12.13 27.50 -4.70
CA THR A 34 -12.92 26.29 -4.95
C THR A 34 -12.14 25.29 -5.78
N ILE A 35 -11.99 24.07 -5.25
CA ILE A 35 -11.46 22.91 -5.95
C ILE A 35 -12.64 22.14 -6.55
N THR A 36 -12.58 21.87 -7.85
CA THR A 36 -13.57 21.04 -8.56
C THR A 36 -12.90 19.78 -9.07
N LYS A 37 -13.51 18.61 -8.82
CA LYS A 37 -13.08 17.32 -9.36
C LYS A 37 -14.16 16.75 -10.24
N VAL A 38 -13.78 16.28 -11.43
CA VAL A 38 -14.66 15.60 -12.38
C VAL A 38 -14.08 14.21 -12.64
N TYR A 39 -14.88 13.15 -12.52
CA TYR A 39 -14.40 11.79 -12.66
C TYR A 39 -15.46 10.80 -13.10
N GLY A 40 -15.04 9.69 -13.72
CA GLY A 40 -15.92 8.63 -14.19
C GLY A 40 -15.26 7.81 -15.29
N HIS A 41 -16.02 6.96 -15.96
CA HIS A 41 -15.51 6.23 -17.11
C HIS A 41 -15.36 7.16 -18.31
N VAL A 42 -14.33 6.94 -19.13
CA VAL A 42 -14.19 7.57 -20.44
C VAL A 42 -15.43 7.22 -21.27
N LYS A 43 -16.10 8.23 -21.83
CA LYS A 43 -17.40 8.14 -22.53
C LYS A 43 -18.59 7.70 -21.66
N GLY A 44 -18.42 7.62 -20.34
CA GLY A 44 -19.50 7.39 -19.39
C GLY A 44 -20.03 8.68 -18.77
N ALA A 45 -21.05 8.55 -17.92
CA ALA A 45 -21.51 9.66 -17.09
C ALA A 45 -20.40 10.08 -16.10
N LEU A 46 -20.11 11.38 -16.05
CA LEU A 46 -19.11 11.93 -15.14
C LEU A 46 -19.80 12.48 -13.89
N GLN A 47 -19.12 12.31 -12.77
CA GLN A 47 -19.50 12.89 -11.49
C GLN A 47 -18.64 14.11 -11.22
N THR A 48 -19.26 15.15 -10.66
CA THR A 48 -18.59 16.38 -10.26
C THR A 48 -18.71 16.56 -8.76
N THR A 49 -17.62 16.96 -8.12
CA THR A 49 -17.58 17.32 -6.71
C THR A 49 -16.82 18.62 -6.53
N THR A 50 -17.29 19.48 -5.63
CA THR A 50 -16.66 20.76 -5.31
C THR A 50 -16.29 20.83 -3.85
N ASP A 51 -15.24 21.59 -3.55
CA ASP A 51 -14.74 21.79 -2.20
C ASP A 51 -14.16 23.20 -2.06
N VAL A 52 -14.71 23.98 -1.13
CA VAL A 52 -14.35 25.39 -0.95
C VAL A 52 -13.40 25.53 0.23
N ILE A 53 -12.19 26.01 -0.03
CA ILE A 53 -11.25 26.37 1.02
C ILE A 53 -11.75 27.65 1.70
N ARG A 54 -12.10 27.55 2.98
CA ARG A 54 -12.59 28.72 3.75
C ARG A 54 -11.49 29.50 4.46
N LYS A 55 -10.36 28.85 4.72
CA LYS A 55 -9.25 29.43 5.48
C LYS A 55 -7.92 28.93 4.91
N GLY A 56 -6.95 29.83 4.86
CA GLY A 56 -5.56 29.49 4.62
C GLY A 56 -4.91 28.77 5.81
N LYS A 57 -3.64 28.38 5.66
CA LYS A 57 -2.85 27.71 6.70
C LYS A 57 -1.69 28.60 7.15
N ASN A 58 -1.17 28.34 8.36
CA ASN A 58 0.02 28.97 8.92
C ASN A 58 -0.01 30.51 8.95
N LEU A 59 -1.19 31.11 9.20
CA LEU A 59 -1.32 32.56 9.35
C LEU A 59 -0.32 33.09 10.39
N GLY A 60 0.44 34.13 10.04
CA GLY A 60 1.48 34.71 10.89
C GLY A 60 2.88 34.08 10.76
N ARG A 61 3.07 33.10 9.86
CA ARG A 61 4.38 32.56 9.49
C ARG A 61 4.76 32.91 8.06
N SER A 62 6.04 32.81 7.71
CA SER A 62 6.54 33.09 6.35
C SER A 62 5.93 32.19 5.27
N ASN A 63 5.40 31.04 5.65
CA ASN A 63 4.72 30.09 4.76
C ASN A 63 3.18 30.14 4.89
N ALA A 64 2.62 31.28 5.30
CA ALA A 64 1.19 31.50 5.34
C ALA A 64 0.57 31.37 3.94
N THR A 65 -0.57 30.69 3.85
CA THR A 65 -1.37 30.60 2.62
C THR A 65 -2.67 31.37 2.77
N THR A 66 -3.19 31.88 1.66
CA THR A 66 -4.58 32.33 1.51
C THR A 66 -5.48 31.15 1.14
N PRO A 67 -6.82 31.27 1.24
CA PRO A 67 -7.72 30.22 0.76
C PRO A 67 -7.47 29.78 -0.70
N GLU A 68 -7.18 30.72 -1.60
CA GLU A 68 -6.95 30.47 -3.03
C GLU A 68 -5.62 29.75 -3.27
N THR A 69 -4.54 30.23 -2.63
CA THR A 69 -3.22 29.59 -2.74
C THR A 69 -3.22 28.21 -2.08
N GLN A 70 -3.97 28.03 -0.99
CA GLN A 70 -4.20 26.75 -0.36
C GLN A 70 -5.03 25.80 -1.26
N ALA A 71 -6.05 26.31 -1.96
CA ALA A 71 -6.84 25.52 -2.91
C ALA A 71 -5.97 24.96 -4.03
N ARG A 72 -5.11 25.81 -4.61
CA ARG A 72 -4.14 25.41 -5.64
C ARG A 72 -3.15 24.36 -5.12
N ALA A 73 -2.58 24.57 -3.93
CA ALA A 73 -1.64 23.64 -3.33
C ALA A 73 -2.28 22.27 -3.05
N GLU A 74 -3.52 22.25 -2.55
CA GLU A 74 -4.25 21.00 -2.28
C GLU A 74 -4.70 20.31 -3.56
N ALA A 75 -5.11 21.05 -4.60
CA ALA A 75 -5.45 20.49 -5.91
C ALA A 75 -4.23 19.83 -6.57
N LYS A 76 -3.09 20.53 -6.58
CA LYS A 76 -1.81 19.96 -7.07
C LYS A 76 -1.43 18.70 -6.31
N SER A 77 -1.53 18.72 -4.98
CA SER A 77 -1.23 17.54 -4.15
C SER A 77 -2.14 16.35 -4.46
N GLN A 78 -3.45 16.59 -4.65
CA GLN A 78 -4.41 15.55 -5.03
C GLN A 78 -4.13 14.99 -6.44
N TRP A 79 -3.76 15.85 -7.39
CA TRP A 79 -3.39 15.46 -8.74
C TRP A 79 -2.12 14.60 -8.76
N GLU A 80 -1.05 15.04 -8.10
CA GLU A 80 0.18 14.23 -7.97
C GLU A 80 -0.07 12.90 -7.24
N LYS A 81 -0.98 12.88 -6.26
CA LYS A 81 -1.37 11.65 -5.56
C LYS A 81 -2.03 10.64 -6.51
N LYS A 82 -2.79 11.10 -7.51
CA LYS A 82 -3.37 10.24 -8.55
C LYS A 82 -2.29 9.64 -9.45
N LEU A 83 -1.32 10.43 -9.89
CA LEU A 83 -0.15 9.93 -10.64
C LEU A 83 0.63 8.88 -9.84
N LYS A 84 0.91 9.16 -8.56
CA LYS A 84 1.54 8.20 -7.61
C LYS A 84 0.73 6.91 -7.40
N SER A 85 -0.57 6.93 -7.71
CA SER A 85 -1.44 5.75 -7.65
C SER A 85 -1.54 4.97 -8.97
N GLY A 86 -0.75 5.32 -9.98
CA GLY A 86 -0.72 4.64 -11.28
C GLY A 86 -1.64 5.23 -12.34
N TYR A 87 -2.21 6.43 -12.11
CA TYR A 87 -2.86 7.14 -13.22
C TYR A 87 -1.80 7.73 -14.15
N VAL A 88 -2.13 7.85 -15.43
CA VAL A 88 -1.29 8.41 -16.49
C VAL A 88 -1.94 9.63 -17.13
N ARG A 89 -1.15 10.45 -17.82
CA ARG A 89 -1.64 11.69 -18.47
C ARG A 89 -2.21 11.45 -19.87
N VAL A 90 -1.80 10.35 -20.52
CA VAL A 90 -2.20 10.02 -21.88
C VAL A 90 -3.17 8.83 -21.86
N LEU A 91 -4.30 8.96 -22.55
CA LEU A 91 -5.35 7.95 -22.57
C LEU A 91 -4.87 6.60 -23.14
N SER A 92 -4.02 6.61 -24.17
CA SER A 92 -3.45 5.41 -24.78
C SER A 92 -2.68 4.55 -23.78
N ASP A 93 -2.02 5.22 -22.83
CA ASP A 93 -1.08 4.61 -21.90
C ASP A 93 -1.82 3.95 -20.73
N ALA A 94 -3.09 4.31 -20.51
CA ALA A 94 -3.90 3.79 -19.40
C ALA A 94 -4.13 2.27 -19.49
N ARG A 95 -4.00 1.70 -20.69
CA ARG A 95 -4.19 0.26 -20.95
C ARG A 95 -2.89 -0.52 -21.06
N SER A 96 -1.75 0.14 -21.22
CA SER A 96 -0.44 -0.53 -21.39
C SER A 96 0.25 -0.83 -20.07
N GLY A 97 -0.37 -0.50 -18.92
CA GLY A 97 0.27 -0.61 -17.61
C GLY A 97 1.37 0.44 -17.38
N ALA A 98 1.46 1.45 -18.25
CA ALA A 98 2.39 2.55 -18.10
C ALA A 98 2.14 3.32 -16.79
N VAL A 99 3.20 3.91 -16.27
CA VAL A 99 3.18 4.73 -15.07
C VAL A 99 3.92 6.04 -15.33
N ASP A 100 3.58 7.09 -14.58
CA ASP A 100 4.35 8.33 -14.62
C ASP A 100 5.69 8.12 -13.88
N THR A 101 6.77 7.99 -14.64
CA THR A 101 8.12 7.70 -14.13
C THR A 101 8.70 8.81 -13.26
N GLN A 102 8.13 10.02 -13.29
CA GLN A 102 8.47 11.09 -12.34
C GLN A 102 7.99 10.75 -10.92
N PHE A 103 6.95 9.93 -10.79
CA PHE A 103 6.28 9.65 -9.51
C PHE A 103 6.38 8.18 -9.06
N ILE A 104 6.64 7.27 -10.00
CA ILE A 104 6.83 5.85 -9.76
C ILE A 104 8.18 5.46 -10.36
N GLU A 105 9.19 5.37 -9.51
CA GLU A 105 10.58 5.05 -9.89
C GLU A 105 10.81 3.53 -10.05
N GLY A 106 9.90 2.70 -9.52
CA GLY A 106 10.03 1.25 -9.51
C GLY A 106 9.03 0.59 -8.57
N GLY A 107 9.44 -0.53 -7.95
CA GLY A 107 8.58 -1.32 -7.07
C GLY A 107 7.68 -2.31 -7.81
N ALA A 108 6.85 -3.02 -7.06
CA ALA A 108 5.79 -3.87 -7.58
C ALA A 108 4.44 -3.43 -7.02
N GLU A 109 3.37 -3.67 -7.77
CA GLU A 109 2.04 -3.55 -7.21
C GLU A 109 1.75 -4.71 -6.27
N VAL A 110 0.95 -4.46 -5.25
CA VAL A 110 0.75 -5.41 -4.16
C VAL A 110 -0.69 -5.86 -4.01
N MET A 111 -0.86 -7.10 -3.57
CA MET A 111 -2.17 -7.67 -3.21
C MET A 111 -2.65 -7.09 -1.87
N LEU A 112 -3.92 -6.71 -1.79
CA LEU A 112 -4.54 -6.08 -0.62
C LEU A 112 -5.63 -6.97 -0.03
N ALA A 113 -5.72 -6.99 1.30
CA ALA A 113 -6.71 -7.80 1.99
C ALA A 113 -8.12 -7.19 1.97
N GLN A 114 -9.10 -8.07 1.79
CA GLN A 114 -10.50 -7.82 2.11
C GLN A 114 -10.79 -8.03 3.60
N LYS A 115 -11.93 -7.55 4.09
CA LYS A 115 -12.34 -7.76 5.50
C LYS A 115 -12.95 -9.16 5.64
N PHE A 116 -12.40 -9.99 6.52
CA PHE A 116 -12.93 -11.33 6.79
C PHE A 116 -14.35 -11.29 7.35
N SER A 117 -14.66 -10.32 8.22
CA SER A 117 -16.02 -10.14 8.76
C SER A 117 -17.11 -9.89 7.71
N GLN A 118 -16.74 -9.47 6.49
CA GLN A 118 -17.67 -9.23 5.38
C GLN A 118 -17.64 -10.33 4.32
N HIS A 119 -16.57 -11.14 4.28
CA HIS A 119 -16.24 -11.97 3.13
C HIS A 119 -15.73 -13.37 3.51
N GLY A 120 -15.64 -13.72 4.79
CA GLY A 120 -15.05 -14.96 5.28
C GLY A 120 -15.78 -16.21 4.79
N SER A 121 -17.10 -16.12 4.58
CA SER A 121 -17.88 -17.20 3.99
C SER A 121 -17.54 -17.53 2.53
N LYS A 122 -16.71 -16.69 1.88
CA LYS A 122 -16.24 -16.89 0.51
C LYS A 122 -14.84 -17.50 0.42
N ILE A 123 -14.20 -17.80 1.55
CA ILE A 123 -12.94 -18.54 1.56
C ILE A 123 -13.22 -20.01 1.23
N THR A 124 -12.51 -20.53 0.24
CA THR A 124 -12.43 -21.97 -0.03
C THR A 124 -11.32 -22.59 0.81
N TYR A 125 -11.59 -23.74 1.44
CA TYR A 125 -10.60 -24.51 2.19
C TYR A 125 -10.01 -25.65 1.32
N PRO A 126 -8.74 -26.06 1.52
CA PRO A 126 -7.83 -25.57 2.55
C PRO A 126 -7.41 -24.11 2.31
N ALA A 127 -7.13 -23.43 3.41
CA ALA A 127 -6.62 -22.07 3.42
C ALA A 127 -5.38 -22.03 4.32
N PHE A 128 -4.69 -20.91 4.31
CA PHE A 128 -3.53 -20.66 5.14
C PHE A 128 -3.74 -19.42 5.98
N VAL A 129 -3.25 -19.46 7.21
CA VAL A 129 -3.31 -18.32 8.13
C VAL A 129 -1.91 -17.87 8.53
N GLN A 130 -1.76 -16.55 8.66
CA GLN A 130 -0.53 -15.88 9.06
C GLN A 130 -0.86 -14.80 10.10
N PRO A 131 0.04 -14.48 11.05
CA PRO A 131 -0.18 -13.36 11.95
C PRO A 131 -0.27 -12.06 11.16
N LYS A 132 -1.23 -11.20 11.53
CA LYS A 132 -1.29 -9.84 11.00
C LYS A 132 -0.32 -8.98 11.79
N LEU A 133 0.77 -8.60 11.13
CA LEU A 133 1.80 -7.73 11.69
C LEU A 133 1.36 -6.26 11.62
N ASP A 134 1.66 -5.49 12.67
CA ASP A 134 1.45 -4.04 12.70
C ASP A 134 2.79 -3.33 12.48
N GLY A 135 3.16 -3.16 11.21
CA GLY A 135 4.44 -2.60 10.81
C GLY A 135 4.35 -1.75 9.54
N VAL A 136 5.43 -1.71 8.77
CA VAL A 136 5.44 -1.03 7.47
C VAL A 136 5.66 -2.02 6.34
N ARG A 137 4.60 -2.30 5.57
CA ARG A 137 4.70 -3.13 4.37
C ARG A 137 5.85 -2.72 3.46
N CYS A 138 6.67 -3.69 3.11
CA CYS A 138 7.84 -3.56 2.28
C CYS A 138 7.85 -4.64 1.20
N VAL A 139 8.04 -4.20 -0.04
CA VAL A 139 8.37 -5.07 -1.18
C VAL A 139 9.85 -4.93 -1.43
N ALA A 140 10.60 -6.03 -1.29
CA ALA A 140 12.02 -6.06 -1.62
C ALA A 140 12.23 -6.69 -2.99
N ILE A 141 12.90 -5.97 -3.88
CA ILE A 141 13.20 -6.40 -5.24
C ILE A 141 14.70 -6.55 -5.36
N LEU A 142 15.17 -7.79 -5.47
CA LEU A 142 16.55 -8.13 -5.80
C LEU A 142 16.64 -8.39 -7.29
N GLU A 143 17.40 -7.57 -8.01
CA GLU A 143 17.60 -7.70 -9.45
C GLU A 143 19.06 -7.43 -9.79
N ALA A 144 19.67 -8.31 -10.59
CA ALA A 144 21.09 -8.22 -10.94
C ALA A 144 22.04 -8.02 -9.73
N GLY A 145 21.71 -8.66 -8.60
CA GLY A 145 22.51 -8.60 -7.36
C GLY A 145 22.34 -7.34 -6.53
N ARG A 146 21.44 -6.42 -6.91
CA ARG A 146 21.09 -5.22 -6.15
C ARG A 146 19.68 -5.32 -5.59
N CYS A 147 19.52 -5.06 -4.29
CA CYS A 147 18.22 -5.02 -3.63
C CYS A 147 17.70 -3.58 -3.50
N THR A 148 16.42 -3.38 -3.79
CA THR A 148 15.70 -2.12 -3.56
C THR A 148 14.43 -2.39 -2.76
N LEU A 149 14.11 -1.50 -1.81
CA LEU A 149 12.98 -1.65 -0.89
C LEU A 149 11.90 -0.61 -1.21
N TRP A 150 10.64 -1.05 -1.22
CA TRP A 150 9.53 -0.23 -1.68
C TRP A 150 8.33 -0.31 -0.75
N THR A 151 7.72 0.83 -0.48
CA THR A 151 6.42 0.89 0.22
C THR A 151 5.30 0.31 -0.65
N ARG A 152 4.15 0.03 -0.03
CA ARG A 152 2.87 -0.28 -0.72
C ARG A 152 2.52 0.65 -1.89
N THR A 153 2.92 1.93 -1.82
CA THR A 153 2.66 2.93 -2.87
C THR A 153 3.86 3.16 -3.79
N ARG A 154 4.78 2.19 -3.88
CA ARG A 154 5.96 2.24 -4.75
C ARG A 154 6.88 3.45 -4.52
N LYS A 155 6.93 3.92 -3.27
CA LYS A 155 7.98 4.87 -2.83
C LYS A 155 9.19 4.10 -2.30
N PRO A 156 10.42 4.52 -2.64
CA PRO A 156 11.63 3.93 -2.08
C PRO A 156 11.66 3.99 -0.54
N ILE A 157 12.23 2.95 0.06
CA ILE A 157 12.55 2.89 1.49
C ILE A 157 14.07 2.85 1.62
N THR A 158 14.66 3.88 2.22
CA THR A 158 16.12 4.01 2.39
C THR A 158 16.57 4.00 3.84
N GLY A 159 15.65 4.12 4.81
CA GLY A 159 15.95 4.21 6.24
C GLY A 159 16.42 2.90 6.90
N VAL A 160 16.28 1.75 6.22
CA VAL A 160 16.65 0.42 6.73
C VAL A 160 17.58 -0.36 5.78
N PRO A 161 18.77 0.19 5.46
CA PRO A 161 19.65 -0.39 4.44
C PRO A 161 20.23 -1.75 4.83
N HIS A 162 20.24 -2.11 6.12
CA HIS A 162 20.67 -3.44 6.59
C HIS A 162 19.79 -4.56 6.05
N ILE A 163 18.49 -4.31 5.83
CA ILE A 163 17.58 -5.28 5.20
C ILE A 163 17.97 -5.55 3.74
N ALA A 164 18.21 -4.48 2.96
CA ALA A 164 18.64 -4.63 1.57
C ALA A 164 19.97 -5.40 1.48
N ARG A 165 20.95 -5.04 2.33
CA ARG A 165 22.24 -5.75 2.41
C ARG A 165 22.07 -7.23 2.77
N ALA A 166 21.19 -7.56 3.72
CA ALA A 166 20.95 -8.94 4.11
C ALA A 166 20.38 -9.78 2.95
N ILE A 167 19.45 -9.21 2.18
CA ILE A 167 18.88 -9.87 0.99
C ILE A 167 19.98 -10.07 -0.07
N GLU A 168 20.78 -9.04 -0.35
CA GLU A 168 21.90 -9.13 -1.30
C GLU A 168 22.90 -10.21 -0.86
N GLN A 169 23.31 -10.22 0.41
CA GLN A 169 24.24 -11.21 0.96
C GLN A 169 23.70 -12.64 0.86
N GLN A 170 22.42 -12.85 1.11
CA GLN A 170 21.84 -14.18 1.11
C GLN A 170 21.59 -14.72 -0.30
N PHE A 171 21.22 -13.86 -1.26
CA PHE A 171 20.65 -14.30 -2.54
C PHE A 171 21.40 -13.81 -3.80
N SER A 172 22.27 -12.80 -3.71
CA SER A 172 23.01 -12.33 -4.89
C SER A 172 23.89 -13.43 -5.48
N GLY A 173 23.77 -13.65 -6.79
CA GLY A 173 24.54 -14.68 -7.51
C GLY A 173 24.12 -16.13 -7.28
N ARG A 174 23.06 -16.40 -6.49
CA ARG A 174 22.53 -17.76 -6.35
C ARG A 174 21.83 -18.23 -7.62
N ARG A 175 22.06 -19.50 -7.97
CA ARG A 175 21.24 -20.25 -8.94
C ARG A 175 20.38 -21.23 -8.17
N TRP A 176 19.07 -21.20 -8.36
CA TRP A 176 18.16 -22.16 -7.74
C TRP A 176 17.79 -23.25 -8.76
N PRO A 177 17.93 -24.54 -8.42
CA PRO A 177 17.45 -25.63 -9.29
C PRO A 177 15.95 -25.46 -9.57
N GLY A 178 15.51 -25.70 -10.81
CA GLY A 178 14.10 -25.60 -11.20
C GLY A 178 13.55 -24.18 -11.41
N ARG A 179 14.30 -23.14 -11.04
CA ARG A 179 13.95 -21.73 -11.29
C ARG A 179 15.07 -21.08 -12.09
N ALA A 180 14.95 -21.09 -13.41
CA ALA A 180 15.99 -20.69 -14.37
C ALA A 180 16.49 -19.26 -14.09
N SER A 181 17.59 -19.15 -13.34
CA SER A 181 18.14 -17.92 -12.74
C SER A 181 17.07 -16.99 -12.17
N TRP A 182 17.00 -16.85 -10.85
CA TRP A 182 16.34 -15.69 -10.24
C TRP A 182 17.11 -14.42 -10.63
N SER A 183 16.95 -13.95 -11.87
CA SER A 183 17.44 -12.66 -12.34
C SER A 183 16.74 -11.54 -11.57
N ARG A 184 15.54 -11.84 -11.06
CA ARG A 184 14.68 -10.99 -10.25
C ARG A 184 13.96 -11.81 -9.18
N LEU A 185 14.16 -11.47 -7.90
CA LEU A 185 13.43 -11.98 -6.74
C LEU A 185 12.63 -10.84 -6.13
N VAL A 186 11.32 -11.06 -5.93
CA VAL A 186 10.42 -10.07 -5.35
C VAL A 186 9.77 -10.64 -4.09
N LEU A 187 10.21 -10.16 -2.93
CA LEU A 187 9.68 -10.52 -1.63
C LEU A 187 8.61 -9.53 -1.21
N ASP A 188 7.54 -10.01 -0.60
CA ASP A 188 6.48 -9.20 0.00
C ASP A 188 6.36 -9.53 1.48
N GLY A 189 6.44 -8.50 2.32
CA GLY A 189 6.57 -8.66 3.75
C GLY A 189 6.29 -7.37 4.51
N GLU A 190 6.52 -7.42 5.81
CA GLU A 190 6.36 -6.29 6.72
C GLU A 190 7.69 -5.95 7.38
N LEU A 191 8.06 -4.66 7.39
CA LEU A 191 9.12 -4.17 8.27
C LEU A 191 8.54 -4.04 9.67
N TYR A 192 9.02 -4.88 10.57
CA TYR A 192 8.39 -5.14 11.87
C TYR A 192 9.46 -5.56 12.89
N GLN A 193 9.13 -5.47 14.18
CA GLN A 193 9.87 -6.14 15.23
C GLN A 193 8.90 -6.44 16.39
N HIS A 194 8.88 -7.68 16.86
CA HIS A 194 7.80 -8.15 17.74
C HIS A 194 7.85 -7.62 19.17
N ASP A 195 9.04 -7.30 19.70
CA ASP A 195 9.20 -6.60 20.98
C ASP A 195 8.76 -5.12 20.89
N TYR A 196 8.60 -4.61 19.67
CA TYR A 196 8.10 -3.27 19.36
C TYR A 196 6.64 -3.29 18.88
N LYS A 197 5.90 -4.38 19.10
CA LYS A 197 4.48 -4.51 18.71
C LYS A 197 3.60 -3.37 19.22
N ASP A 198 3.87 -2.87 20.43
CA ASP A 198 3.15 -1.72 21.03
C ASP A 198 3.80 -0.36 20.71
N LYS A 199 4.80 -0.34 19.82
CA LYS A 199 5.64 0.83 19.47
C LYS A 199 5.67 1.05 17.96
N PHE A 200 4.52 0.89 17.31
CA PHE A 200 4.35 1.10 15.86
C PHE A 200 5.00 2.40 15.35
N GLU A 201 4.74 3.52 16.03
CA GLU A 201 5.31 4.83 15.65
C GLU A 201 6.84 4.85 15.67
N GLN A 202 7.47 4.04 16.55
CA GLN A 202 8.91 3.91 16.59
C GLN A 202 9.45 3.16 15.36
N ILE A 203 8.81 2.06 14.95
CA ILE A 203 9.13 1.34 13.71
C ILE A 203 9.00 2.29 12.50
N VAL A 204 7.88 3.00 12.41
CA VAL A 204 7.65 4.01 11.35
C VAL A 204 8.76 5.05 11.34
N SER A 205 9.21 5.50 12.53
CA SER A 205 10.27 6.50 12.67
C SER A 205 11.63 6.04 12.16
N TYR A 206 11.91 4.73 12.10
CA TYR A 206 13.12 4.17 11.49
C TYR A 206 12.95 4.02 9.98
N VAL A 207 11.83 3.46 9.54
CA VAL A 207 11.59 3.09 8.14
C VAL A 207 11.44 4.32 7.22
N ARG A 208 10.73 5.36 7.67
CA ARG A 208 10.37 6.51 6.81
C ARG A 208 11.46 7.58 6.69
N GLN A 209 12.62 7.40 7.31
CA GLN A 209 13.71 8.34 7.18
C GLN A 209 14.37 8.22 5.81
N ARG A 210 14.83 9.37 5.29
CA ARG A 210 15.69 9.37 4.11
C ARG A 210 17.03 8.73 4.44
N ASP A 211 17.62 9.11 5.56
CA ASP A 211 18.90 8.60 6.05
C ASP A 211 18.68 7.67 7.26
N PRO A 212 19.43 6.57 7.39
CA PRO A 212 19.23 5.61 8.47
C PRO A 212 19.44 6.27 9.84
N LYS A 213 18.43 6.17 10.71
CA LYS A 213 18.51 6.68 12.08
C LYS A 213 19.32 5.72 12.96
N LEU A 214 20.01 6.22 13.98
CA LEU A 214 20.70 5.37 14.95
C LEU A 214 19.73 4.35 15.56
N GLY A 215 20.12 3.06 15.55
CA GLY A 215 19.28 1.96 16.04
C GLY A 215 18.28 1.40 15.03
N HIS A 216 18.28 1.85 13.77
CA HIS A 216 17.39 1.30 12.72
C HIS A 216 17.56 -0.21 12.49
N GLU A 217 18.71 -0.79 12.87
CA GLU A 217 19.03 -2.20 12.71
C GLU A 217 18.14 -3.13 13.55
N VAL A 218 17.40 -2.60 14.52
CA VAL A 218 16.39 -3.35 15.27
C VAL A 218 15.22 -3.81 14.38
N VAL A 219 14.96 -3.12 13.27
CA VAL A 219 13.87 -3.47 12.36
C VAL A 219 14.22 -4.75 11.62
N GLU A 220 13.32 -5.72 11.64
CA GLU A 220 13.41 -6.96 10.86
C GLU A 220 12.51 -6.87 9.63
N TYR A 221 12.75 -7.76 8.66
CA TYR A 221 11.87 -7.92 7.51
C TYR A 221 11.18 -9.28 7.54
N HIS A 222 9.90 -9.26 7.89
CA HIS A 222 9.05 -10.43 8.05
C HIS A 222 8.35 -10.73 6.71
N VAL A 223 8.86 -11.71 5.98
CA VAL A 223 8.40 -12.09 4.63
C VAL A 223 7.27 -13.11 4.74
N TYR A 224 6.14 -12.81 4.09
CA TYR A 224 4.94 -13.64 4.13
C TYR A 224 4.49 -14.16 2.75
N ASP A 225 5.07 -13.65 1.66
CA ASP A 225 4.74 -14.07 0.28
C ASP A 225 5.90 -13.72 -0.66
N VAL A 226 5.88 -14.31 -1.85
CA VAL A 226 6.72 -13.91 -3.00
C VAL A 226 5.80 -13.41 -4.11
N ILE A 227 6.22 -12.37 -4.84
CA ILE A 227 5.47 -11.89 -6.00
C ILE A 227 5.97 -12.63 -7.23
N GLU A 228 5.24 -13.67 -7.60
CA GLU A 228 5.50 -14.52 -8.75
C GLU A 228 4.22 -14.75 -9.54
N GLU A 229 4.31 -14.62 -10.87
CA GLU A 229 3.19 -14.84 -11.76
C GLU A 229 2.96 -16.34 -11.97
N GLY A 230 1.70 -16.75 -12.02
CA GLY A 230 1.34 -18.13 -12.39
C GLY A 230 1.28 -19.13 -11.23
N ASP A 231 1.76 -18.78 -10.03
CA ASP A 231 1.72 -19.66 -8.86
C ASP A 231 0.56 -19.34 -7.89
N MET A 232 -0.04 -20.40 -7.36
CA MET A 232 -1.02 -20.35 -6.26
C MET A 232 -0.34 -20.08 -4.92
N PHE A 233 -1.09 -19.57 -3.93
CA PHE A 233 -0.50 -19.21 -2.63
C PHE A 233 0.18 -20.38 -1.91
N ALA A 234 -0.34 -21.61 -2.03
CA ALA A 234 0.30 -22.79 -1.47
C ALA A 234 1.75 -22.99 -1.99
N ALA A 235 1.96 -22.84 -3.30
CA ALA A 235 3.29 -22.96 -3.92
C ALA A 235 4.22 -21.78 -3.55
N ARG A 236 3.66 -20.57 -3.44
CA ARG A 236 4.42 -19.38 -3.03
C ARG A 236 4.85 -19.46 -1.56
N THR A 237 4.02 -20.03 -0.68
CA THR A 237 4.36 -20.28 0.72
C THR A 237 5.54 -21.25 0.84
N TRP A 238 5.47 -22.38 0.13
CA TRP A 238 6.58 -23.33 0.05
C TRP A 238 7.87 -22.65 -0.43
N THR A 239 7.76 -21.78 -1.43
CA THR A 239 8.90 -21.00 -1.92
C THR A 239 9.51 -20.12 -0.82
N VAL A 240 8.70 -19.40 -0.04
CA VAL A 240 9.18 -18.58 1.09
C VAL A 240 9.89 -19.44 2.14
N GLU A 241 9.38 -20.63 2.44
CA GLU A 241 10.01 -21.57 3.38
C GLU A 241 11.38 -22.06 2.87
N GLU A 242 11.47 -22.43 1.59
CA GLU A 242 12.71 -22.87 0.95
C GLU A 242 13.80 -21.79 0.91
N LEU A 243 13.44 -20.50 0.94
CA LEU A 243 14.42 -19.41 0.99
C LEU A 243 15.30 -19.46 2.24
N ASN A 244 14.85 -20.14 3.31
CA ASN A 244 15.58 -20.29 4.57
C ASN A 244 16.15 -18.96 5.07
N LEU A 245 15.25 -17.96 5.21
CA LEU A 245 15.59 -16.59 5.58
C LEU A 245 16.37 -16.54 6.91
N ARG A 246 17.44 -15.74 6.93
CA ARG A 246 18.27 -15.54 8.12
C ARG A 246 18.16 -14.11 8.60
N ALA A 247 18.22 -13.92 9.92
CA ALA A 247 18.16 -12.62 10.55
C ALA A 247 19.06 -11.59 9.83
N PRO A 248 18.58 -10.37 9.56
CA PRO A 248 17.31 -9.78 10.02
C PRO A 248 16.08 -10.13 9.15
N LEU A 249 16.19 -11.09 8.23
CA LEU A 249 15.07 -11.59 7.44
C LEU A 249 14.38 -12.73 8.18
N VAL A 250 13.06 -12.67 8.27
CA VAL A 250 12.25 -13.62 9.05
C VAL A 250 11.14 -14.18 8.15
N THR A 251 11.02 -15.50 8.07
CA THR A 251 9.85 -16.14 7.45
C THR A 251 8.66 -16.04 8.41
N VAL A 252 7.55 -15.47 7.93
CA VAL A 252 6.31 -15.43 8.71
C VAL A 252 5.75 -16.85 8.83
N VAL A 253 5.47 -17.27 10.07
CA VAL A 253 4.84 -18.56 10.36
C VAL A 253 3.50 -18.64 9.63
N THR A 254 3.32 -19.70 8.86
CA THR A 254 2.14 -19.93 8.04
C THR A 254 1.55 -21.30 8.41
N THR A 255 0.27 -21.34 8.74
CA THR A 255 -0.41 -22.57 9.18
C THR A 255 -1.52 -22.91 8.19
N GLU A 256 -1.52 -24.13 7.67
CA GLU A 256 -2.64 -24.65 6.87
C GLU A 256 -3.84 -24.94 7.79
N VAL A 257 -5.03 -24.56 7.34
CA VAL A 257 -6.30 -24.75 8.05
C VAL A 257 -7.35 -25.32 7.12
N GLY A 258 -8.14 -26.27 7.61
CA GLY A 258 -9.21 -26.95 6.88
C GLY A 258 -10.61 -26.38 7.11
N SER A 259 -10.78 -25.48 8.09
CA SER A 259 -12.11 -25.03 8.53
C SER A 259 -12.11 -23.63 9.14
N LEU A 260 -13.31 -23.05 9.29
CA LEU A 260 -13.51 -21.78 9.99
C LEU A 260 -13.12 -21.87 11.46
N ASP A 261 -13.43 -22.98 12.13
CA ASP A 261 -13.12 -23.16 13.55
C ASP A 261 -11.60 -23.16 13.79
N GLU A 262 -10.83 -23.78 12.90
CA GLU A 262 -9.37 -23.72 12.92
C GLU A 262 -8.83 -22.30 12.68
N VAL A 263 -9.41 -21.55 11.73
CA VAL A 263 -9.06 -20.13 11.51
C VAL A 263 -9.25 -19.31 12.79
N LEU A 264 -10.38 -19.49 13.48
CA LEU A 264 -10.69 -18.75 14.71
C LEU A 264 -9.84 -19.20 15.91
N ALA A 265 -9.46 -20.47 15.96
CA ALA A 265 -8.52 -20.99 16.95
C ALA A 265 -7.14 -20.33 16.79
N VAL A 266 -6.58 -20.36 15.58
CA VAL A 266 -5.28 -19.73 15.29
C VAL A 266 -5.33 -18.21 15.47
N ASP A 267 -6.46 -17.55 15.14
CA ASP A 267 -6.63 -16.13 15.42
C ASP A 267 -6.55 -15.79 16.92
N THR A 268 -7.11 -16.67 17.76
CA THR A 268 -7.02 -16.51 19.20
C THR A 268 -5.58 -16.64 19.68
N GLU A 269 -4.79 -17.54 19.09
CA GLU A 269 -3.36 -17.70 19.39
C GLU A 269 -2.55 -16.48 18.95
N HIS A 270 -2.75 -15.98 17.72
CA HIS A 270 -2.07 -14.79 17.24
C HIS A 270 -2.35 -13.57 18.14
N ARG A 271 -3.60 -13.37 18.55
CA ARG A 271 -3.96 -12.27 19.46
C ARG A 271 -3.33 -12.43 20.84
N ARG A 272 -3.31 -13.65 21.39
CA ARG A 272 -2.62 -13.94 22.68
C ARG A 272 -1.11 -13.69 22.58
N ALA A 273 -0.51 -13.90 21.41
CA ALA A 273 0.88 -13.57 21.14
C ALA A 273 1.12 -12.06 20.92
N GLY A 274 0.07 -11.23 20.88
CA GLY A 274 0.19 -9.77 20.73
C GLY A 274 0.33 -9.30 19.28
N TYR A 275 -0.09 -10.11 18.30
CA TYR A 275 -0.25 -9.63 16.92
C TYR A 275 -1.56 -8.86 16.74
N GLU A 276 -1.64 -8.01 15.71
CA GLU A 276 -2.82 -7.17 15.42
C GLU A 276 -4.07 -7.98 15.05
N GLY A 277 -3.89 -9.24 14.68
CA GLY A 277 -4.92 -10.16 14.24
C GLY A 277 -4.35 -11.24 13.32
N THR A 278 -5.12 -11.63 12.31
CA THR A 278 -4.79 -12.74 11.41
C THR A 278 -5.05 -12.39 9.95
N ILE A 279 -4.19 -12.87 9.07
CA ILE A 279 -4.36 -12.87 7.62
C ILE A 279 -4.77 -14.28 7.20
N VAL A 280 -5.85 -14.40 6.43
CA VAL A 280 -6.36 -15.65 5.86
C VAL A 280 -6.15 -15.61 4.34
N ARG A 281 -5.57 -16.68 3.78
CA ARG A 281 -5.22 -16.79 2.37
C ARG A 281 -5.74 -18.09 1.80
N GLU A 282 -6.55 -18.01 0.75
CA GLU A 282 -7.04 -19.20 0.06
C GLU A 282 -5.87 -19.90 -0.66
N ALA A 283 -5.76 -21.22 -0.51
CA ALA A 283 -4.61 -21.99 -1.00
C ALA A 283 -4.35 -21.82 -2.51
N THR A 284 -5.42 -21.77 -3.30
CA THR A 284 -5.39 -21.66 -4.76
C THR A 284 -5.33 -20.22 -5.27
N ALA A 285 -5.30 -19.22 -4.38
CA ALA A 285 -5.32 -17.82 -4.79
C ALA A 285 -4.01 -17.40 -5.47
N MET A 286 -4.14 -16.86 -6.67
CA MET A 286 -3.05 -16.24 -7.41
C MET A 286 -2.65 -14.91 -6.77
N TYR A 287 -1.41 -14.49 -6.98
CA TYR A 287 -0.99 -13.14 -6.58
C TYR A 287 -1.62 -12.11 -7.53
N GLU A 288 -2.55 -11.30 -7.03
CA GLU A 288 -3.21 -10.26 -7.82
C GLU A 288 -3.05 -8.88 -7.19
N PRO A 289 -2.50 -7.89 -7.92
CA PRO A 289 -2.52 -6.50 -7.48
C PRO A 289 -3.93 -5.99 -7.12
N GLY A 290 -4.01 -5.22 -6.05
CA GLY A 290 -5.26 -4.65 -5.56
C GLY A 290 -6.00 -5.55 -4.57
N ARG A 291 -7.24 -5.20 -4.21
CA ARG A 291 -8.00 -6.01 -3.24
C ARG A 291 -8.41 -7.35 -3.85
N SER A 292 -8.08 -8.44 -3.16
CA SER A 292 -8.42 -9.79 -3.59
C SER A 292 -9.31 -10.49 -2.56
N MET A 293 -10.21 -11.35 -3.06
CA MET A 293 -11.08 -12.19 -2.21
C MET A 293 -10.31 -13.34 -1.56
N GLY A 294 -9.23 -13.81 -2.18
CA GLY A 294 -8.36 -14.86 -1.67
C GLY A 294 -7.35 -14.38 -0.62
N LEU A 295 -7.38 -13.10 -0.24
CA LEU A 295 -6.60 -12.53 0.86
C LEU A 295 -7.54 -11.72 1.77
N GLN A 296 -7.75 -12.19 3.00
CA GLN A 296 -8.67 -11.57 3.94
C GLN A 296 -7.98 -11.30 5.28
N LYS A 297 -8.43 -10.28 6.00
CA LYS A 297 -7.90 -9.93 7.32
C LYS A 297 -8.98 -10.01 8.39
N ILE A 298 -8.62 -10.66 9.49
CA ILE A 298 -9.29 -10.61 10.78
C ILE A 298 -8.54 -9.58 11.61
N LYS A 299 -9.25 -8.53 12.02
CA LYS A 299 -8.76 -7.52 12.96
C LYS A 299 -9.93 -7.15 13.85
N GLN A 300 -9.73 -7.20 15.16
CA GLN A 300 -10.66 -6.57 16.10
C GLN A 300 -10.36 -5.08 16.17
N PHE A 301 -11.43 -4.29 16.24
CA PHE A 301 -11.30 -2.87 16.55
C PHE A 301 -11.37 -2.76 18.06
N ASP A 302 -10.39 -2.09 18.66
CA ASP A 302 -10.53 -1.65 20.04
C ASP A 302 -11.67 -0.63 20.08
N ASP A 303 -12.69 -0.91 20.88
CA ASP A 303 -13.77 0.01 21.17
C ASP A 303 -13.58 0.61 22.57
N ALA A 304 -13.91 1.88 22.69
CA ALA A 304 -13.91 2.60 23.95
C ALA A 304 -14.98 3.69 23.87
N GLU A 305 -15.59 3.98 25.02
CA GLU A 305 -16.58 5.05 25.14
C GLU A 305 -15.88 6.38 25.46
N PHE A 306 -16.28 7.43 24.74
CA PHE A 306 -15.74 8.78 24.92
C PHE A 306 -16.89 9.78 24.99
N GLU A 307 -16.74 10.81 25.82
CA GLU A 307 -17.68 11.93 25.86
C GLU A 307 -17.55 12.79 24.59
N VAL A 308 -18.68 13.06 23.93
CA VAL A 308 -18.73 13.93 22.75
C VAL A 308 -18.70 15.39 23.21
N THR A 309 -17.55 16.04 23.14
CA THR A 309 -17.37 17.44 23.57
C THR A 309 -17.69 18.47 22.48
N GLY A 310 -18.01 18.03 21.26
CA GLY A 310 -18.35 18.93 20.16
C GLY A 310 -18.49 18.23 18.81
N VAL A 311 -19.01 18.96 17.83
CA VAL A 311 -19.20 18.47 16.45
C VAL A 311 -18.68 19.52 15.47
N GLN A 312 -17.92 19.08 14.47
CA GLN A 312 -17.49 19.93 13.36
C GLN A 312 -17.89 19.28 12.04
N ALA A 313 -18.42 20.08 11.11
CA ALA A 313 -18.72 19.60 9.77
C ALA A 313 -17.43 19.16 9.05
N GLY A 314 -17.42 17.92 8.58
CA GLY A 314 -16.33 17.38 7.75
C GLY A 314 -16.23 18.12 6.41
N ARG A 315 -15.04 18.06 5.80
CA ARG A 315 -14.76 18.63 4.47
C ARG A 315 -14.52 17.51 3.46
N GLY A 316 -15.12 17.63 2.28
CA GLY A 316 -15.06 16.61 1.22
C GLY A 316 -16.36 15.79 1.11
N ARG A 317 -16.36 14.79 0.23
CA ARG A 317 -17.47 13.84 0.07
C ARG A 317 -17.21 12.60 0.92
N MET A 318 -18.25 12.11 1.60
CA MET A 318 -18.26 10.80 2.25
C MET A 318 -18.17 9.68 1.21
#